data_AF-A0A0S8GXM5-F1
#
_entry.id   AF-A0A0S8GXM5-F1
#
_cell.length_a   1.000
_cell.length_b   1.000
_cell.length_c   1.000
_cell.angle_alpha   90.00
_cell.angle_beta   90.00
_cell.angle_gamma   90.00
#
_symmetry.space_group_name_H-M   'P 1'
#
loop_
_entity.id
_entity.type
_entity.pdbx_description
1 polymer ?
#
loop_
_entity_poly.entity_id
_entity_poly.type
_entity_poly.pdbx_seq_one_letter_code
_entity_poly.pdbx_strand_id
1 'polypeptide(L)'
;IQSWRGQESLAESARQGYQGILSNGYYLDHMLSAARHYQVDPLSGAAAELSADEKKRVLGGEACMWSEFVTWETIDSRIWPRAAAIAERLWSPAEINDVDDMYSRLEVTSQRLEWLGLTHRSAYSRMLRRLSNYRPIDALRTLADVLEPVKFYERPSSRPYTSLMPLNRLVDATRPESDVARAFSRMVDELLADPADETNKEAIETWLVSWRDNHERLAPLIQSSALLREVEPLSTNLRRLAQLGLEALSAVHRGRRLRDSEWEEHVQVLERAAQPQAELLIMVEPAVRRLVEAARERR
;
A
#
# COMPACT_ATOMS: atom_id res chain seq x y z
N ILE A 1 -19.12 -7.89 -24.09
CA ILE A 1 -19.37 -6.77 -23.15
C ILE A 1 -18.23 -6.68 -22.15
N GLN A 2 -17.59 -5.52 -22.00
CA GLN A 2 -16.57 -5.31 -20.96
C GLN A 2 -17.23 -4.69 -19.73
N SER A 3 -17.37 -5.49 -18.67
CA SER A 3 -18.04 -5.09 -17.44
C SER A 3 -17.07 -4.38 -16.52
N TRP A 4 -17.14 -3.05 -16.52
CA TRP A 4 -16.21 -2.18 -15.81
C TRP A 4 -16.80 -1.64 -14.49
N ARG A 5 -18.13 -1.69 -14.34
CA ARG A 5 -18.86 -1.22 -13.14
C ARG A 5 -19.08 -2.29 -12.07
N GLY A 6 -19.00 -3.57 -12.41
CA GLY A 6 -19.14 -4.66 -11.42
C GLY A 6 -19.61 -5.99 -12.01
N GLN A 7 -19.78 -6.98 -11.14
CA GLN A 7 -20.29 -8.31 -11.48
C GLN A 7 -21.79 -8.28 -11.82
N GLU A 8 -22.53 -7.25 -11.42
CA GLU A 8 -23.96 -7.09 -11.75
C GLU A 8 -24.18 -6.92 -13.26
N SER A 9 -23.51 -5.94 -13.88
CA SER A 9 -23.59 -5.73 -15.33
C SER A 9 -22.99 -6.90 -16.13
N LEU A 10 -22.04 -7.64 -15.55
CA LEU A 10 -21.50 -8.85 -16.15
C LEU A 10 -22.56 -9.96 -16.17
N ALA A 11 -23.22 -10.20 -15.04
CA ALA A 11 -24.26 -11.22 -14.90
C ALA A 11 -25.47 -10.92 -15.79
N GLU A 12 -25.92 -9.66 -15.82
CA GLU A 12 -27.00 -9.23 -16.71
C GLU A 12 -26.67 -9.49 -18.18
N SER A 13 -25.46 -9.13 -18.62
CA SER A 13 -25.01 -9.38 -19.99
C SER A 13 -24.99 -10.87 -20.33
N ALA A 14 -24.53 -11.71 -19.40
CA ALA A 14 -24.50 -13.16 -19.58
C ALA A 14 -25.91 -13.77 -19.69
N ARG A 15 -26.87 -13.33 -18.86
CA ARG A 15 -28.29 -13.76 -18.94
C ARG A 15 -28.93 -13.40 -20.27
N GLN A 16 -28.57 -12.25 -20.84
CA GLN A 16 -29.01 -11.81 -22.16
C GLN A 16 -28.32 -12.54 -23.33
N GLY A 17 -27.41 -13.48 -23.04
CA GLY A 17 -26.73 -14.29 -24.06
C GLY A 17 -25.43 -13.69 -24.59
N TYR A 18 -24.97 -12.55 -24.07
CA TYR A 18 -23.70 -11.95 -24.48
C TYR A 18 -22.52 -12.53 -23.72
N GLN A 19 -21.39 -12.66 -24.41
CA GLN A 19 -20.11 -12.92 -23.77
C GLN A 19 -19.54 -11.64 -23.12
N GLY A 20 -18.79 -11.78 -22.03
CA GLY A 20 -18.18 -10.64 -21.38
C GLY A 20 -16.97 -10.94 -20.51
N ILE A 21 -16.23 -9.89 -20.18
CA ILE A 21 -15.07 -9.89 -19.29
C ILE A 21 -15.31 -8.93 -18.13
N LEU A 22 -14.72 -9.20 -16.96
CA LEU A 22 -14.73 -8.30 -15.81
C LEU A 22 -13.46 -7.44 -15.78
N SER A 23 -13.62 -6.12 -15.69
CA SER A 23 -12.52 -5.19 -15.35
C SER A 23 -12.71 -4.54 -13.98
N ASN A 24 -13.94 -4.53 -13.44
CA ASN A 24 -14.19 -4.04 -12.09
C ASN A 24 -13.37 -4.82 -11.07
N GLY A 25 -12.73 -4.10 -10.15
CA GLY A 25 -11.79 -4.69 -9.19
C GLY A 25 -10.37 -4.88 -9.72
N TYR A 26 -10.11 -4.72 -11.03
CA TYR A 26 -8.79 -4.84 -11.65
C TYR A 26 -8.23 -3.50 -12.20
N TYR A 27 -8.65 -2.39 -11.60
CA TYR A 27 -8.15 -1.05 -11.91
C TYR A 27 -6.83 -0.80 -11.17
N LEU A 28 -5.72 -0.98 -11.88
CA LEU A 28 -4.37 -0.85 -11.31
C LEU A 28 -4.03 0.61 -10.97
N ASP A 29 -4.61 1.57 -11.72
CA ASP A 29 -4.50 3.02 -11.51
C ASP A 29 -5.06 3.51 -10.17
N HIS A 30 -6.00 2.77 -9.56
CA HIS A 30 -6.55 3.12 -8.24
C HIS A 30 -5.57 2.93 -7.08
N MET A 31 -4.34 2.45 -7.35
CA MET A 31 -3.27 2.23 -6.37
C MET A 31 -3.63 1.27 -5.22
N LEU A 32 -4.60 0.37 -5.42
CA LEU A 32 -4.98 -0.64 -4.44
C LEU A 32 -3.92 -1.75 -4.34
N SER A 33 -3.91 -2.49 -3.23
CA SER A 33 -2.96 -3.57 -2.98
C SER A 33 -3.18 -4.78 -3.90
N ALA A 34 -2.13 -5.58 -4.10
CA ALA A 34 -2.20 -6.87 -4.78
C ALA A 34 -3.26 -7.77 -4.14
N ALA A 35 -3.34 -7.83 -2.80
CA ALA A 35 -4.36 -8.60 -2.08
C ALA A 35 -5.78 -8.22 -2.49
N ARG A 36 -6.06 -6.91 -2.64
CA ARG A 36 -7.39 -6.44 -3.03
C ARG A 36 -7.77 -6.94 -4.42
N HIS A 37 -6.84 -6.89 -5.37
CA HIS A 37 -7.07 -7.38 -6.73
C HIS A 37 -7.15 -8.91 -6.78
N TYR A 38 -6.30 -9.61 -6.02
CA TYR A 38 -6.22 -11.07 -5.97
C TYR A 38 -7.51 -11.72 -5.43
N GLN A 39 -8.26 -11.01 -4.59
CA GLN A 39 -9.54 -11.48 -4.05
C GLN A 39 -10.75 -11.23 -4.97
N VAL A 40 -10.58 -10.55 -6.10
CA VAL A 40 -11.68 -10.29 -7.04
C VAL A 40 -11.91 -11.54 -7.88
N ASP A 41 -13.10 -12.12 -7.82
CA ASP A 41 -13.49 -13.23 -8.69
C ASP A 41 -14.54 -12.77 -9.72
N PRO A 42 -14.30 -12.95 -11.04
CA PRO A 42 -15.30 -12.71 -12.09
C PRO A 42 -16.64 -13.43 -11.89
N LEU A 43 -16.64 -14.56 -11.18
CA LEU A 43 -17.81 -15.39 -10.89
C LEU A 43 -18.34 -15.23 -9.45
N SER A 44 -17.98 -14.15 -8.76
CA SER A 44 -18.55 -13.77 -7.45
C SER A 44 -19.79 -12.87 -7.56
N GLY A 45 -20.46 -12.63 -6.43
CA GLY A 45 -21.62 -11.73 -6.35
C GLY A 45 -22.77 -12.16 -7.27
N ALA A 46 -23.35 -11.22 -8.03
CA ALA A 46 -24.43 -11.52 -8.98
C ALA A 46 -24.01 -12.54 -10.07
N ALA A 47 -22.72 -12.64 -10.39
CA ALA A 47 -22.22 -13.62 -11.36
C ALA A 47 -22.14 -15.04 -10.79
N ALA A 48 -22.15 -15.20 -9.46
CA ALA A 48 -22.16 -16.51 -8.80
C ALA A 48 -23.48 -17.25 -9.03
N GLU A 49 -24.58 -16.49 -9.16
CA GLU A 49 -25.96 -16.97 -9.36
C GLU A 49 -26.27 -17.36 -10.80
N LEU A 50 -25.34 -17.17 -11.73
CA LEU A 50 -25.50 -17.59 -13.12
C LEU A 50 -25.61 -19.12 -13.22
N SER A 51 -26.48 -19.58 -14.11
CA SER A 51 -26.53 -21.00 -14.49
C SER A 51 -25.21 -21.46 -15.11
N ALA A 52 -24.98 -22.77 -15.17
CA ALA A 52 -23.75 -23.33 -15.74
C ALA A 52 -23.52 -22.88 -17.20
N ASP A 53 -24.58 -22.73 -17.99
CA ASP A 53 -24.47 -22.26 -19.38
C ASP A 53 -24.24 -20.75 -19.49
N GLU A 54 -24.77 -19.96 -18.57
CA GLU A 54 -24.48 -18.53 -18.50
C GLU A 54 -23.05 -18.26 -18.04
N LYS A 55 -22.52 -19.05 -17.09
CA LYS A 55 -21.12 -18.93 -16.63
C LYS A 55 -20.12 -19.13 -17.77
N LYS A 56 -20.42 -19.98 -18.76
CA LYS A 56 -19.59 -20.15 -19.97
C LYS A 56 -19.47 -18.88 -20.82
N ARG A 57 -20.34 -17.88 -20.61
CA ARG A 57 -20.30 -16.59 -21.29
C ARG A 57 -19.38 -15.58 -20.60
N VAL A 58 -18.95 -15.86 -19.36
CA VAL A 58 -17.91 -15.09 -18.68
C VAL A 58 -16.56 -15.58 -19.16
N LEU A 59 -15.89 -14.79 -19.98
CA LEU A 59 -14.62 -15.14 -20.62
C LEU A 59 -13.41 -14.99 -19.69
N GLY A 60 -13.57 -14.25 -18.59
CA GLY A 60 -12.50 -13.97 -17.63
C GLY A 60 -12.52 -12.51 -17.19
N GLY A 61 -11.34 -11.92 -17.03
CA GLY A 61 -11.17 -10.52 -16.67
C GLY A 61 -9.96 -9.87 -17.31
N GLU A 62 -9.87 -8.56 -17.16
CA GLU A 62 -8.79 -7.75 -17.72
C GLU A 62 -8.36 -6.68 -16.72
N ALA A 63 -7.06 -6.63 -16.45
CA ALA A 63 -6.46 -5.55 -15.67
C ALA A 63 -6.37 -4.28 -16.50
N CYS A 64 -6.92 -3.18 -15.98
CA CYS A 64 -6.90 -1.88 -16.63
C CYS A 64 -5.86 -0.99 -15.95
N MET A 65 -4.96 -0.42 -16.76
CA MET A 65 -3.96 0.54 -16.32
C MET A 65 -4.19 1.86 -17.07
N TRP A 66 -5.07 2.70 -16.52
CA TRP A 66 -5.28 4.06 -17.02
C TRP A 66 -4.06 4.95 -16.75
N SER A 67 -3.75 5.86 -17.67
CA SER A 67 -2.43 6.51 -17.75
C SER A 67 -2.43 7.98 -17.33
N GLU A 68 -3.44 8.46 -16.59
CA GLU A 68 -3.55 9.86 -16.15
C GLU A 68 -2.36 10.27 -15.27
N PHE A 69 -1.85 9.34 -14.45
CA PHE A 69 -0.78 9.57 -13.48
C PHE A 69 0.42 8.64 -13.71
N VAL A 70 0.72 8.34 -14.98
CA VAL A 70 1.78 7.41 -15.35
C VAL A 70 2.62 7.98 -16.49
N THR A 71 3.93 7.76 -16.40
CA THR A 71 4.89 8.02 -17.49
C THR A 71 5.52 6.72 -17.94
N TRP A 72 6.30 6.77 -19.02
CA TRP A 72 7.12 5.65 -19.46
C TRP A 72 8.06 5.12 -18.37
N GLU A 73 8.47 5.96 -17.40
CA GLU A 73 9.36 5.54 -16.32
C GLU A 73 8.60 4.88 -15.16
N THR A 74 7.33 5.25 -14.94
CA THR A 74 6.53 4.78 -13.80
C THR A 74 5.53 3.69 -14.15
N ILE A 75 5.29 3.41 -15.44
CA ILE A 75 4.29 2.44 -15.88
C ILE A 75 4.50 1.05 -15.28
N ASP A 76 5.74 0.55 -15.30
CA ASP A 76 6.04 -0.77 -14.76
C ASP A 76 5.74 -0.84 -13.27
N SER A 77 6.05 0.20 -12.49
CA SER A 77 5.84 0.20 -11.05
C SER A 77 4.36 0.31 -10.66
N ARG A 78 3.50 0.69 -11.61
CA ARG A 78 2.04 0.68 -11.43
C ARG A 78 1.47 -0.67 -11.87
N ILE A 79 1.97 -1.26 -12.95
CA ILE A 79 1.46 -2.56 -13.40
C ILE A 79 1.95 -3.70 -12.51
N TRP A 80 3.25 -3.75 -12.24
CA TRP A 80 3.93 -4.86 -11.61
C TRP A 80 4.35 -4.55 -10.17
N PRO A 81 4.30 -5.53 -9.25
CA PRO A 81 3.96 -6.94 -9.49
C PRO A 81 2.45 -7.25 -9.38
N ARG A 82 1.59 -6.28 -9.07
CA ARG A 82 0.15 -6.50 -8.81
C ARG A 82 -0.59 -7.21 -9.95
N ALA A 83 -0.23 -6.93 -11.20
CA ALA A 83 -0.78 -7.63 -12.36
C ALA A 83 -0.48 -9.15 -12.36
N ALA A 84 0.61 -9.61 -11.75
CA ALA A 84 0.89 -11.04 -11.61
C ALA A 84 -0.09 -11.72 -10.64
N ALA A 85 -0.51 -11.03 -9.58
CA ALA A 85 -1.54 -11.54 -8.68
C ALA A 85 -2.91 -11.63 -9.40
N ILE A 86 -3.23 -10.65 -10.25
CA ILE A 86 -4.42 -10.71 -11.13
C ILE A 86 -4.31 -11.89 -12.10
N ALA A 87 -3.15 -12.09 -12.72
CA ALA A 87 -2.93 -13.20 -13.63
C ALA A 87 -3.17 -14.56 -12.96
N GLU A 88 -2.73 -14.73 -11.70
CA GLU A 88 -3.01 -15.94 -10.94
C GLU A 88 -4.52 -16.15 -10.72
N ARG A 89 -5.24 -15.11 -10.30
CA ARG A 89 -6.69 -15.19 -10.13
C ARG A 89 -7.42 -15.55 -11.44
N LEU A 90 -6.93 -15.08 -12.58
CA LEU A 90 -7.53 -15.34 -13.89
C LEU A 90 -7.11 -16.68 -14.52
N TRP A 91 -6.12 -17.37 -13.95
CA TRP A 91 -5.56 -18.61 -14.49
C TRP A 91 -5.81 -19.82 -13.58
N SER A 92 -5.58 -19.65 -12.28
CA SER A 92 -5.60 -20.73 -11.29
C SER A 92 -7.03 -21.12 -10.89
N PRO A 93 -7.22 -22.31 -10.29
CA PRO A 93 -8.50 -22.69 -9.68
C PRO A 93 -8.98 -21.64 -8.68
N ALA A 94 -10.31 -21.46 -8.59
CA ALA A 94 -10.92 -20.40 -7.76
C ALA A 94 -10.58 -20.55 -6.26
N GLU A 95 -10.35 -21.78 -5.82
CA GLU A 95 -9.98 -22.14 -4.45
C GLU A 95 -8.59 -21.63 -4.05
N ILE A 96 -7.72 -21.31 -5.02
CA ILE A 96 -6.43 -20.68 -4.76
C ILE A 96 -6.68 -19.19 -4.46
N ASN A 97 -6.79 -18.87 -3.17
CA ASN A 97 -7.13 -17.53 -2.70
C ASN A 97 -6.42 -17.11 -1.41
N ASP A 98 -5.43 -17.88 -0.96
CA ASP A 98 -4.59 -17.53 0.19
C ASP A 98 -3.69 -16.32 -0.14
N VAL A 99 -3.86 -15.25 0.63
CA VAL A 99 -3.18 -13.97 0.41
C VAL A 99 -1.72 -13.99 0.87
N ASP A 100 -1.42 -14.67 1.98
CA ASP A 100 -0.05 -14.71 2.53
C ASP A 100 0.85 -15.61 1.67
N ASP A 101 0.34 -16.74 1.19
CA ASP A 101 1.02 -17.58 0.21
C ASP A 101 1.24 -16.83 -1.12
N MET A 102 0.21 -16.11 -1.60
CA MET A 102 0.32 -15.28 -2.81
C MET A 102 1.45 -14.25 -2.66
N TYR A 103 1.51 -13.48 -1.56
CA TYR A 103 2.57 -12.50 -1.36
C TYR A 103 3.97 -13.12 -1.31
N SER A 104 4.09 -14.30 -0.71
CA SER A 104 5.36 -15.04 -0.63
C SER A 104 5.87 -15.42 -2.04
N ARG A 105 4.98 -15.86 -2.93
CA ARG A 105 5.30 -16.19 -4.32
C ARG A 105 5.42 -14.95 -5.22
N LEU A 106 4.72 -13.87 -4.88
CA LEU A 106 4.71 -12.62 -5.63
C LEU A 106 6.07 -11.93 -5.59
N GLU A 107 6.78 -11.94 -4.46
CA GLU A 107 8.12 -11.34 -4.37
C GLU A 107 9.12 -12.05 -5.29
N VAL A 108 9.11 -13.39 -5.32
CA VAL A 108 9.96 -14.17 -6.23
C VAL A 108 9.63 -13.86 -7.69
N THR A 109 8.33 -13.77 -8.02
CA THR A 109 7.87 -13.39 -9.36
C THR A 109 8.31 -11.98 -9.73
N SER A 110 8.19 -11.03 -8.80
CA SER A 110 8.59 -9.62 -8.95
C SER A 110 10.09 -9.49 -9.30
N GLN A 111 10.96 -10.28 -8.66
CA GLN A 111 12.38 -10.32 -8.99
C GLN A 111 12.64 -10.93 -10.36
N ARG A 112 11.93 -12.00 -10.73
CA ARG A 112 12.07 -12.63 -12.06
C ARG A 112 11.65 -11.69 -13.19
N LEU A 113 10.64 -10.86 -12.97
CA LEU A 113 10.17 -9.87 -13.94
C LEU A 113 11.26 -8.85 -14.35
N GLU A 114 12.23 -8.54 -13.49
CA GLU A 114 13.35 -7.65 -13.85
C GLU A 114 14.23 -8.25 -14.96
N TRP A 115 14.31 -9.58 -15.08
CA TRP A 115 15.06 -10.25 -16.16
C TRP A 115 14.43 -10.05 -17.54
N LEU A 116 13.16 -9.62 -17.60
CA LEU A 116 12.45 -9.28 -18.83
C LEU A 116 12.60 -7.79 -19.19
N GLY A 117 13.38 -7.03 -18.43
CA GLY A 117 13.60 -5.60 -18.65
C GLY A 117 12.58 -4.69 -17.95
N LEU A 118 11.67 -5.25 -17.14
CA LEU A 118 10.72 -4.45 -16.37
C LEU A 118 11.44 -3.65 -15.27
N THR A 119 11.00 -2.41 -15.08
CA THR A 119 11.68 -1.42 -14.24
C THR A 119 10.94 -1.08 -12.96
N HIS A 120 9.92 -1.86 -12.58
CA HIS A 120 9.06 -1.62 -11.41
C HIS A 120 9.83 -1.47 -10.09
N ARG A 121 10.97 -2.17 -9.95
CA ARG A 121 11.86 -2.08 -8.78
C ARG A 121 13.00 -1.08 -8.98
N SER A 122 13.63 -1.09 -10.16
CA SER A 122 14.82 -0.28 -10.45
C SER A 122 14.52 1.21 -10.67
N ALA A 123 13.36 1.55 -11.27
CA ALA A 123 12.94 2.93 -11.50
C ALA A 123 12.77 3.70 -10.19
N TYR A 124 12.25 3.05 -9.15
CA TYR A 124 12.10 3.63 -7.81
C TYR A 124 13.39 4.29 -7.31
N SER A 125 14.51 3.58 -7.36
CA SER A 125 15.81 4.10 -6.90
C SER A 125 16.32 5.26 -7.76
N ARG A 126 16.03 5.26 -9.07
CA ARG A 126 16.40 6.37 -9.96
C ARG A 126 15.60 7.63 -9.63
N MET A 127 14.30 7.50 -9.39
CA MET A 127 13.44 8.62 -9.02
C MET A 127 13.86 9.22 -7.68
N LEU A 128 14.12 8.39 -6.66
CA LEU A 128 14.61 8.87 -5.37
C LEU A 128 15.94 9.62 -5.49
N ARG A 129 16.87 9.16 -6.34
CA ARG A 129 18.13 9.88 -6.60
C ARG A 129 17.92 11.25 -7.24
N ARG A 130 16.94 11.39 -8.14
CA ARG A 130 16.62 12.71 -8.72
C ARG A 130 15.97 13.63 -7.69
N LEU A 131 15.05 13.11 -6.88
CA LEU A 131 14.44 13.85 -5.77
C LEU A 131 15.48 14.33 -4.75
N SER A 132 16.53 13.52 -4.52
CA SER A 132 17.61 13.80 -3.57
C SER A 132 18.75 14.68 -4.14
N ASN A 133 18.63 15.20 -5.37
CA ASN A 133 19.74 15.85 -6.08
C ASN A 133 21.03 14.99 -6.08
N TYR A 134 20.87 13.68 -6.28
CA TYR A 134 21.91 12.65 -6.28
C TYR A 134 22.70 12.50 -4.98
N ARG A 135 22.21 13.06 -3.87
CA ARG A 135 22.72 12.76 -2.52
C ARG A 135 22.28 11.36 -2.07
N PRO A 136 22.94 10.76 -1.06
CA PRO A 136 22.54 9.48 -0.49
C PRO A 136 21.04 9.43 -0.18
N ILE A 137 20.37 8.38 -0.66
CA ILE A 137 18.90 8.27 -0.63
C ILE A 137 18.38 7.50 0.58
N ASP A 138 19.23 6.99 1.46
CA ASP A 138 18.81 6.04 2.51
C ASP A 138 17.73 6.65 3.41
N ALA A 139 17.89 7.90 3.84
CA ALA A 139 16.89 8.57 4.66
C ALA A 139 15.56 8.83 3.92
N LEU A 140 15.65 9.16 2.62
CA LEU A 140 14.46 9.35 1.79
C LEU A 140 13.74 8.03 1.54
N ARG A 141 14.50 6.95 1.32
CA ARG A 141 13.99 5.59 1.14
C ARG A 141 13.31 5.09 2.41
N THR A 142 13.91 5.28 3.59
CA THR A 142 13.28 4.91 4.87
C THR A 142 11.91 5.54 5.04
N LEU A 143 11.73 6.80 4.64
CA LEU A 143 10.41 7.44 4.62
C LEU A 143 9.53 6.84 3.52
N ALA A 144 10.00 6.82 2.28
CA ALA A 144 9.21 6.42 1.11
C ALA A 144 8.72 4.97 1.17
N ASP A 145 9.48 4.06 1.79
CA ASP A 145 9.14 2.65 1.91
C ASP A 145 7.95 2.40 2.84
N VAL A 146 7.57 3.34 3.72
CA VAL A 146 6.37 3.24 4.58
C VAL A 146 5.18 4.05 4.04
N LEU A 147 5.30 4.62 2.84
CA LEU A 147 4.27 5.44 2.23
C LEU A 147 3.59 4.73 1.07
N GLU A 148 2.33 5.09 0.85
CA GLU A 148 1.59 4.76 -0.36
C GLU A 148 0.91 6.01 -0.94
N PRO A 149 0.72 6.09 -2.26
CA PRO A 149 -0.19 7.07 -2.85
C PRO A 149 -1.60 6.93 -2.27
N VAL A 150 -2.31 8.06 -2.18
CA VAL A 150 -3.76 8.08 -1.97
C VAL A 150 -4.48 7.23 -3.02
N LYS A 151 -5.62 6.65 -2.65
CA LYS A 151 -6.31 5.64 -3.45
C LYS A 151 -7.38 6.27 -4.33
N PHE A 152 -7.80 5.53 -5.35
CA PHE A 152 -8.88 5.94 -6.26
C PHE A 152 -8.65 7.36 -6.83
N TYR A 153 -9.70 8.20 -6.78
CA TYR A 153 -9.73 9.53 -7.34
C TYR A 153 -9.31 10.63 -6.35
N GLU A 154 -8.79 10.30 -5.17
CA GLU A 154 -8.33 11.29 -4.20
C GLU A 154 -7.20 12.16 -4.77
N ARG A 155 -6.30 11.56 -5.54
CA ARG A 155 -5.19 12.27 -6.19
C ARG A 155 -5.67 13.38 -7.14
N PRO A 156 -6.51 13.11 -8.17
CA PRO A 156 -7.04 14.17 -9.03
C PRO A 156 -7.93 15.18 -8.29
N SER A 157 -8.57 14.81 -7.17
CA SER A 157 -9.36 15.74 -6.36
C SER A 157 -8.50 16.69 -5.51
N SER A 158 -7.24 16.36 -5.24
CA SER A 158 -6.38 17.15 -4.35
C SER A 158 -5.89 18.46 -4.95
N ARG A 159 -5.70 18.51 -6.28
CA ARG A 159 -5.29 19.71 -7.03
C ARG A 159 -5.54 19.53 -8.53
N PRO A 160 -5.57 20.62 -9.33
CA PRO A 160 -5.68 20.52 -10.77
C PRO A 160 -4.50 19.76 -11.40
N TYR A 161 -4.80 18.80 -12.27
CA TYR A 161 -3.84 18.03 -13.03
C TYR A 161 -4.08 18.19 -14.53
N THR A 162 -3.01 18.15 -15.31
CA THR A 162 -3.05 18.09 -16.78
C THR A 162 -2.10 16.99 -17.26
N SER A 163 -2.32 16.50 -18.48
CA SER A 163 -1.46 15.48 -19.10
C SER A 163 -0.02 15.96 -19.37
N LEU A 164 0.25 17.25 -19.24
CA LEU A 164 1.58 17.86 -19.40
C LEU A 164 2.29 18.09 -18.07
N MET A 165 1.63 17.83 -16.94
CA MET A 165 2.23 18.04 -15.64
C MET A 165 3.37 17.04 -15.41
N PRO A 166 4.56 17.48 -14.98
CA PRO A 166 5.65 16.57 -14.69
C PRO A 166 5.29 15.68 -13.49
N LEU A 167 5.41 14.36 -13.69
CA LEU A 167 5.22 13.34 -12.66
C LEU A 167 6.59 12.98 -12.06
N ASN A 168 7.13 13.89 -11.25
CA ASN A 168 8.47 13.81 -10.68
C ASN A 168 8.52 14.08 -9.16
N ARG A 169 7.39 13.96 -8.46
CA ARG A 169 7.27 14.13 -7.00
C ARG A 169 7.46 12.80 -6.28
N LEU A 170 7.49 12.84 -4.95
CA LEU A 170 7.60 11.61 -4.16
C LEU A 170 6.43 10.65 -4.40
N VAL A 171 5.20 11.16 -4.55
CA VAL A 171 4.01 10.35 -4.92
C VAL A 171 4.13 9.62 -6.26
N ASP A 172 4.95 10.14 -7.18
CA ASP A 172 5.25 9.48 -8.45
C ASP A 172 6.32 8.40 -8.29
N ALA A 173 7.20 8.53 -7.30
CA ALA A 173 8.20 7.51 -6.99
C ALA A 173 7.65 6.38 -6.13
N THR A 174 6.73 6.66 -5.20
CA THR A 174 6.19 5.66 -4.27
C THR A 174 5.44 4.56 -5.00
N ARG A 175 5.50 3.36 -4.41
CA ARG A 175 4.86 2.16 -4.93
C ARG A 175 3.38 2.15 -4.51
N PRO A 176 2.51 1.44 -5.25
CA PRO A 176 1.10 1.32 -4.90
C PRO A 176 0.83 0.69 -3.53
N GLU A 177 1.73 -0.17 -3.08
CA GLU A 177 1.69 -0.78 -1.75
C GLU A 177 3.06 -0.81 -1.07
N SER A 178 3.08 -0.77 0.26
CA SER A 178 4.28 -0.78 1.10
C SER A 178 4.54 -2.19 1.68
N ASP A 179 5.60 -2.84 1.20
CA ASP A 179 6.06 -4.13 1.76
C ASP A 179 6.51 -3.99 3.22
N VAL A 180 7.12 -2.85 3.56
CA VAL A 180 7.54 -2.55 4.94
C VAL A 180 6.32 -2.41 5.84
N ALA A 181 5.30 -1.63 5.46
CA ALA A 181 4.11 -1.49 6.28
C ALA A 181 3.36 -2.81 6.46
N ARG A 182 3.29 -3.65 5.42
CA ARG A 182 2.68 -4.99 5.50
C ARG A 182 3.44 -5.90 6.46
N ALA A 183 4.76 -5.95 6.37
CA ALA A 183 5.59 -6.72 7.30
C ALA A 183 5.49 -6.20 8.73
N PHE A 184 5.50 -4.88 8.93
CA PHE A 184 5.32 -4.25 10.25
C PHE A 184 3.97 -4.62 10.86
N SER A 185 2.90 -4.52 10.07
CA SER A 185 1.55 -4.90 10.47
C SER A 185 1.50 -6.34 10.96
N ARG A 186 2.13 -7.27 10.24
CA ARG A 186 2.17 -8.69 10.62
C ARG A 186 2.92 -8.90 11.94
N MET A 187 4.11 -8.32 12.09
CA MET A 187 4.88 -8.43 13.35
C MET A 187 4.08 -7.89 14.54
N VAL A 188 3.35 -6.79 14.36
CA VAL A 188 2.47 -6.24 15.41
C VAL A 188 1.33 -7.20 15.74
N ASP A 189 0.68 -7.79 14.73
CA ASP A 189 -0.41 -8.74 14.94
C ASP A 189 0.07 -10.00 15.68
N GLU A 190 1.25 -10.52 15.33
CA GLU A 190 1.89 -11.65 16.00
C GLU A 190 2.25 -11.32 17.45
N LEU A 191 2.86 -10.16 17.71
CA LEU A 191 3.19 -9.71 19.07
C LEU A 191 1.93 -9.50 19.94
N LEU A 192 0.84 -8.99 19.36
CA LEU A 192 -0.41 -8.80 20.09
C LEU A 192 -1.09 -10.14 20.42
N ALA A 193 -0.93 -11.15 19.57
CA ALA A 193 -1.38 -12.51 19.83
C ALA A 193 -0.52 -13.23 20.88
N ASP A 194 0.80 -13.01 20.87
CA ASP A 194 1.74 -13.52 21.88
C ASP A 194 2.62 -12.39 22.44
N PRO A 195 2.20 -11.73 23.54
CA PRO A 195 2.97 -10.64 24.15
C PRO A 195 4.34 -11.05 24.73
N ALA A 196 4.66 -12.35 24.79
CA ALA A 196 5.96 -12.86 25.21
C ALA A 196 6.95 -13.01 24.03
N ASP A 197 6.53 -12.71 22.79
CA ASP A 197 7.39 -12.75 21.61
C ASP A 197 8.41 -11.61 21.61
N GLU A 198 9.56 -11.87 22.26
CA GLU A 198 10.69 -10.94 22.29
C GLU A 198 11.28 -10.68 20.90
N THR A 199 11.18 -11.63 19.96
CA THR A 199 11.78 -11.48 18.63
C THR A 199 11.04 -10.41 17.83
N ASN A 200 9.71 -10.51 17.76
CA ASN A 200 8.90 -9.50 17.08
C ASN A 200 8.95 -8.16 17.82
N LYS A 201 8.97 -8.16 19.15
CA LYS A 201 9.14 -6.93 19.94
C LYS A 201 10.44 -6.19 19.59
N GLU A 202 11.59 -6.87 19.61
CA GLU A 202 12.89 -6.25 19.28
C GLU A 202 12.93 -5.74 17.83
N ALA A 203 12.33 -6.47 16.89
CA ALA A 203 12.23 -6.07 15.49
C ALA A 203 11.36 -4.81 15.31
N ILE A 204 10.19 -4.77 15.95
CA ILE A 204 9.28 -3.62 15.96
C ILE A 204 9.97 -2.40 16.57
N GLU A 205 10.64 -2.57 17.72
CA GLU A 205 11.38 -1.50 18.38
C GLU A 205 12.47 -0.92 17.46
N THR A 206 13.22 -1.80 16.79
CA THR A 206 14.26 -1.39 15.83
C THR A 206 13.70 -0.55 14.69
N TRP A 207 12.56 -0.94 14.12
CA TRP A 207 11.92 -0.19 13.03
C TRP A 207 11.39 1.17 13.50
N LEU A 208 10.72 1.20 14.65
CA LEU A 208 10.22 2.45 15.24
C LEU A 208 11.36 3.42 15.57
N VAL A 209 12.47 2.94 16.17
CA VAL A 209 13.66 3.77 16.41
C VAL A 209 14.23 4.30 15.09
N SER A 210 14.36 3.46 14.07
CA SER A 210 14.83 3.87 12.74
C SER A 210 13.97 4.98 12.16
N TRP A 211 12.64 4.87 12.22
CA TRP A 211 11.71 5.88 11.71
C TRP A 211 11.72 7.18 12.53
N ARG A 212 11.78 7.09 13.86
CA ARG A 212 11.89 8.24 14.76
C ARG A 212 13.12 9.07 14.45
N ASP A 213 14.26 8.41 14.30
CA ASP A 213 15.57 9.05 14.12
C ASP A 213 15.82 9.45 12.65
N ASN A 214 15.03 8.92 11.72
CA ASN A 214 15.15 9.24 10.28
C ASN A 214 14.88 10.72 9.97
N HIS A 215 14.04 11.39 10.75
CA HIS A 215 13.68 12.79 10.50
C HIS A 215 14.92 13.70 10.46
N GLU A 216 15.80 13.58 11.46
CA GLU A 216 17.03 14.39 11.55
C GLU A 216 17.99 14.08 10.39
N ARG A 217 18.01 12.83 9.93
CA ARG A 217 18.83 12.40 8.78
C ARG A 217 18.28 12.93 7.45
N LEU A 218 16.95 13.09 7.35
CA LEU A 218 16.26 13.54 6.15
C LEU A 218 16.20 15.07 6.04
N ALA A 219 16.23 15.80 7.16
CA ALA A 219 16.08 17.26 7.17
C ALA A 219 17.09 18.02 6.28
N PRO A 220 18.40 17.69 6.25
CA PRO A 220 19.34 18.34 5.33
C PRO A 220 18.99 18.10 3.86
N LEU A 221 18.42 16.93 3.55
CA LEU A 221 18.03 16.58 2.20
C LEU A 221 16.79 17.36 1.75
N ILE A 222 15.78 17.48 2.63
CA ILE A 222 14.58 18.30 2.41
C ILE A 222 14.96 19.76 2.12
N GLN A 223 15.88 20.32 2.90
CA GLN A 223 16.35 21.70 2.70
C GLN A 223 17.06 21.88 1.35
N SER A 224 17.70 20.83 0.84
CA SER A 224 18.48 20.87 -0.40
C SER A 224 17.66 20.65 -1.69
N SER A 225 16.38 20.26 -1.61
CA SER A 225 15.53 19.95 -2.77
C SER A 225 14.14 20.54 -2.62
N ALA A 226 13.76 21.43 -3.54
CA ALA A 226 12.42 22.04 -3.54
C ALA A 226 11.29 20.99 -3.65
N LEU A 227 11.54 19.88 -4.36
CA LEU A 227 10.60 18.78 -4.53
C LEU A 227 10.36 17.99 -3.23
N LEU A 228 11.27 18.09 -2.25
CA LEU A 228 11.14 17.39 -0.96
C LEU A 228 10.55 18.27 0.14
N ARG A 229 10.32 19.57 -0.10
CA ARG A 229 9.71 20.44 0.93
C ARG A 229 8.31 19.99 1.32
N GLU A 230 7.53 19.51 0.37
CA GLU A 230 6.17 19.01 0.63
C GLU A 230 6.13 17.72 1.46
N VAL A 231 7.26 17.01 1.60
CA VAL A 231 7.33 15.73 2.34
C VAL A 231 7.75 15.91 3.80
N GLU A 232 8.12 17.13 4.21
CA GLU A 232 8.49 17.44 5.59
C GLU A 232 7.39 17.12 6.62
N PRO A 233 6.09 17.42 6.36
CA PRO A 233 5.01 17.02 7.26
C PRO A 233 4.91 15.50 7.43
N LEU A 234 5.13 14.72 6.37
CA LEU A 234 5.13 13.25 6.43
C LEU A 234 6.25 12.74 7.33
N SER A 235 7.47 13.26 7.14
CA SER A 235 8.63 12.91 7.98
C SER A 235 8.40 13.24 9.46
N THR A 236 7.82 14.41 9.72
CA THR A 236 7.49 14.86 11.08
C THR A 236 6.42 13.98 11.73
N ASN A 237 5.35 13.67 10.99
CA ASN A 237 4.27 12.81 11.46
C ASN A 237 4.79 11.38 11.70
N LEU A 238 5.62 10.82 10.81
CA LEU A 238 6.23 9.50 10.99
C LEU A 238 7.10 9.44 12.25
N ARG A 239 7.91 10.48 12.53
CA ARG A 239 8.70 10.55 13.77
C ARG A 239 7.82 10.49 15.01
N ARG A 240 6.73 11.27 15.03
CA ARG A 240 5.79 11.31 16.16
C ARG A 240 5.06 10.00 16.33
N LEU A 241 4.59 9.43 15.22
CA LEU A 241 3.94 8.13 15.18
C LEU A 241 4.87 7.03 15.71
N ALA A 242 6.14 7.05 15.31
CA ALA A 242 7.13 6.08 15.76
C ALA A 242 7.45 6.22 17.26
N GLN A 243 7.56 7.46 17.76
CA GLN A 243 7.74 7.73 19.19
C GLN A 243 6.56 7.18 20.02
N LEU A 244 5.33 7.43 19.57
CA LEU A 244 4.12 6.91 20.18
C LEU A 244 4.06 5.38 20.11
N GLY A 245 4.49 4.78 19.00
CA GLY A 245 4.60 3.32 18.86
C GLY A 245 5.56 2.71 19.88
N LEU A 246 6.69 3.36 20.18
CA LEU A 246 7.64 2.91 21.21
C LEU A 246 7.03 2.96 22.61
N GLU A 247 6.28 4.01 22.90
CA GLU A 247 5.57 4.16 24.18
C GLU A 247 4.49 3.09 24.35
N ALA A 248 3.68 2.87 23.32
CA ALA A 248 2.65 1.84 23.30
C ALA A 248 3.25 0.43 23.41
N LEU A 249 4.31 0.14 22.65
CA LEU A 249 5.03 -1.14 22.71
C LEU A 249 5.55 -1.44 24.13
N SER A 250 6.19 -0.44 24.75
CA SER A 250 6.67 -0.54 26.13
C SER A 250 5.53 -0.76 27.14
N ALA A 251 4.40 -0.09 26.95
CA ALA A 251 3.22 -0.26 27.79
C ALA A 251 2.60 -1.66 27.66
N VAL A 252 2.43 -2.15 26.43
CA VAL A 252 1.95 -3.52 26.14
C VAL A 252 2.85 -4.56 26.81
N HIS A 253 4.16 -4.44 26.63
CA HIS A 253 5.13 -5.40 27.16
C HIS A 253 5.21 -5.39 28.70
N ARG A 254 5.13 -4.21 29.33
CA ARG A 254 5.15 -4.08 30.80
C ARG A 254 3.79 -4.34 31.47
N GLY A 255 2.75 -4.64 30.69
CA GLY A 255 1.38 -4.77 31.21
C GLY A 255 0.85 -3.48 31.83
N ARG A 256 1.35 -2.32 31.39
CA ARG A 256 0.91 -1.01 31.90
C ARG A 256 -0.24 -0.49 31.04
N ARG A 257 -1.31 -0.04 31.70
CA ARG A 257 -2.41 0.68 31.04
C ARG A 257 -2.05 2.15 30.74
N LEU A 258 -2.44 2.64 29.57
CA LEU A 258 -2.33 4.07 29.23
C LEU A 258 -3.33 4.93 30.03
N ARG A 259 -2.86 6.07 30.54
CA ARG A 259 -3.69 7.08 31.22
C ARG A 259 -4.59 7.80 30.21
N ASP A 260 -5.68 8.41 30.68
CA ASP A 260 -6.63 9.11 29.80
C ASP A 260 -5.97 10.25 29.01
N SER A 261 -5.10 11.03 29.65
CA SER A 261 -4.35 12.10 28.98
C SER A 261 -3.36 11.58 27.92
N GLU A 262 -2.72 10.43 28.18
CA GLU A 262 -1.79 9.79 27.22
C GLU A 262 -2.58 9.27 26.02
N TRP A 263 -3.73 8.65 26.27
CA TRP A 263 -4.63 8.18 25.23
C TRP A 263 -5.14 9.31 24.33
N GLU A 264 -5.61 10.42 24.91
CA GLU A 264 -6.08 11.57 24.14
C GLU A 264 -4.99 12.17 23.25
N GLU A 265 -3.77 12.31 23.77
CA GLU A 265 -2.61 12.77 23.00
C GLU A 265 -2.27 11.78 21.87
N HIS A 266 -2.27 10.48 22.17
CA HIS A 266 -1.97 9.43 21.19
C HIS A 266 -2.99 9.43 20.05
N VAL A 267 -4.29 9.52 20.34
CA VAL A 267 -5.35 9.59 19.33
C VAL A 267 -5.16 10.80 18.41
N GLN A 268 -4.82 11.98 18.94
CA GLN A 268 -4.59 13.16 18.10
C GLN A 268 -3.42 12.98 17.13
N VAL A 269 -2.35 12.32 17.56
CA VAL A 269 -1.19 12.02 16.69
C VAL A 269 -1.57 11.02 15.61
N LEU A 270 -2.31 9.96 15.97
CA LEU A 270 -2.79 8.94 15.04
C LEU A 270 -3.70 9.54 13.97
N GLU A 271 -4.71 10.32 14.36
CA GLU A 271 -5.62 10.98 13.42
C GLU A 271 -4.87 11.91 12.45
N ARG A 272 -3.88 12.66 12.94
CA ARG A 272 -3.04 13.51 12.11
C ARG A 272 -2.17 12.72 11.13
N ALA A 273 -1.64 11.57 11.54
CA ALA A 273 -0.79 10.73 10.70
C ALA A 273 -1.61 9.95 9.65
N ALA A 274 -2.88 9.67 9.94
CA ALA A 274 -3.82 9.04 9.01
C ALA A 274 -4.25 9.97 7.86
N GLN A 275 -4.17 11.29 8.03
CA GLN A 275 -4.53 12.23 6.97
C GLN A 275 -3.50 12.25 5.83
N PRO A 276 -3.95 12.28 4.55
CA PRO A 276 -3.06 12.45 3.43
C PRO A 276 -2.22 13.73 3.51
N GLN A 277 -0.94 13.62 3.19
CA GLN A 277 -0.03 14.77 3.01
C GLN A 277 0.76 14.57 1.73
N ALA A 278 0.85 15.61 0.89
CA ALA A 278 1.48 15.51 -0.44
C ALA A 278 0.96 14.32 -1.28
N GLU A 279 -0.34 14.00 -1.19
CA GLU A 279 -0.99 12.86 -1.86
C GLU A 279 -0.45 11.47 -1.44
N LEU A 280 0.15 11.40 -0.25
CA LEU A 280 0.71 10.19 0.34
C LEU A 280 0.07 9.89 1.70
N LEU A 281 0.00 8.61 2.02
CA LEU A 281 -0.49 8.03 3.26
C LEU A 281 0.66 7.37 4.02
N ILE A 282 0.69 7.49 5.35
CA ILE A 282 1.64 6.76 6.21
C ILE A 282 1.03 5.41 6.57
N MET A 283 1.53 4.34 5.97
CA MET A 283 0.87 3.02 6.02
C MET A 283 1.18 2.19 7.25
N VAL A 284 2.11 2.64 8.08
CA VAL A 284 2.41 2.02 9.39
C VAL A 284 1.47 2.51 10.49
N GLU A 285 0.68 3.56 10.24
CA GLU A 285 -0.26 4.13 11.22
C GLU A 285 -1.29 3.12 11.75
N PRO A 286 -1.96 2.29 10.92
CA PRO A 286 -2.95 1.33 11.43
C PRO A 286 -2.35 0.29 12.38
N ALA A 287 -1.12 -0.14 12.12
CA ALA A 287 -0.42 -1.08 12.98
C ALA A 287 -0.04 -0.42 14.32
N VAL A 288 0.47 0.82 14.29
CA VAL A 288 0.76 1.57 15.52
C VAL A 288 -0.52 1.84 16.32
N ARG A 289 -1.64 2.15 15.65
CA ARG A 289 -2.95 2.32 16.29
C ARG A 289 -3.36 1.10 17.11
N ARG A 290 -3.23 -0.11 16.55
CA ARG A 290 -3.53 -1.36 17.26
C ARG A 290 -2.65 -1.57 18.50
N LEU A 291 -1.37 -1.17 18.46
CA LEU A 291 -0.51 -1.19 19.66
C LEU A 291 -1.04 -0.26 20.77
N VAL A 292 -1.47 0.94 20.39
CA VAL A 292 -2.03 1.94 21.33
C VAL A 292 -3.35 1.46 21.93
N GLU A 293 -4.24 0.92 21.10
CA GLU A 293 -5.50 0.32 21.53
C GLU A 293 -5.25 -0.84 22.51
N ALA A 294 -4.33 -1.76 22.17
CA ALA A 294 -3.96 -2.85 23.06
C ALA A 294 -3.38 -2.35 24.40
N ALA A 295 -2.56 -1.29 24.39
CA ALA A 295 -2.03 -0.68 25.61
C ALA A 295 -3.12 -0.03 26.49
N ARG A 296 -4.22 0.43 25.88
CA ARG A 296 -5.37 1.02 26.58
C ARG A 296 -6.27 -0.02 27.25
N GLU A 297 -6.39 -1.18 26.62
CA GLU A 297 -7.26 -2.29 27.06
C GLU A 297 -6.64 -3.18 28.15
N ARG A 298 -5.33 -3.03 28.43
CA ARG A 298 -4.66 -3.76 29.53
C ARG A 298 -5.36 -3.49 30.86
N ARG A 299 -5.59 -4.58 31.60
CA ARG A 299 -6.18 -4.57 32.95
C ARG A 299 -5.12 -4.33 34.02
#